data_AF-A0ABD1UQ30-F1
#
_entry.id   AF-A0ABD1UQ30-F1
#
_cell.length_a   1.000
_cell.length_b   1.000
_cell.length_c   1.000
_cell.angle_alpha   90.00
_cell.angle_beta   90.00
_cell.angle_gamma   90.00
#
_symmetry.space_group_name_H-M   'P 1'
#
loop_
_entity.id
_entity.type
_entity.pdbx_description
1 polymer ?
#
loop_
_entity_poly.entity_id
_entity_poly.type
_entity_poly.pdbx_seq_one_letter_code
_entity_poly.pdbx_strand_id
1 'polypeptide(L)'
;MQGIEIGRPKVETTELPSVSQNPIGDGKRPIGDNNRRPIPEEDSDPNFSVHFAPKRSNHNITILDLDCTLDPKKFIDDWKSNIMIALIINKEIIRSETNSWNYVLASTRGNVRAFLETFDFTVKNEIWRDSTANIPSFIKKIVDQIYKQFIRQTYEAFKSERTTITITDALNHLEKIAICNMCYFKNYCREFSKYFYICPKIYWKDLTEKFIRKLPERFNHDVLEMFDQAIKKHNKSTDPRINVMVDTSLGLAITLTRDLLADKCKESHLVKSSRSTIAKNPRICCDKYKSRIPS
;
A
#
# COMPACT_ATOMS: atom_id res chain seq x y z
N MET A 1 19.10 5.09 -65.10
CA MET A 1 19.54 3.89 -64.36
C MET A 1 19.52 4.26 -62.88
N GLN A 2 18.77 3.69 -61.96
CA GLN A 2 17.86 2.54 -61.92
C GLN A 2 16.71 2.94 -60.97
N GLY A 3 15.46 2.65 -61.35
CA GLY A 3 14.33 2.66 -60.42
C GLY A 3 14.32 1.33 -59.67
N ILE A 4 14.11 1.39 -58.35
CA ILE A 4 13.95 0.20 -57.50
C ILE A 4 12.46 0.07 -57.21
N GLU A 5 11.84 -0.95 -57.79
CA GLU A 5 10.47 -1.37 -57.50
C GLU A 5 10.41 -2.04 -56.12
N ILE A 6 9.53 -1.52 -55.26
CA ILE A 6 9.21 -2.13 -53.97
C ILE A 6 8.01 -3.06 -54.20
N GLY A 7 8.27 -4.37 -54.21
CA GLY A 7 7.24 -5.41 -54.25
C GLY A 7 6.39 -5.40 -52.98
N ARG A 8 5.07 -5.30 -53.13
CA ARG A 8 4.09 -5.54 -52.06
C ARG A 8 3.92 -7.04 -51.84
N PRO A 9 3.96 -7.54 -50.59
CA PRO A 9 3.52 -8.90 -50.30
C PRO A 9 1.99 -8.99 -50.29
N LYS A 10 1.49 -10.07 -50.90
CA LYS A 10 0.10 -10.51 -50.99
C LYS A 10 -0.51 -10.68 -49.59
N VAL A 11 -1.70 -10.11 -49.39
CA VAL A 11 -2.59 -10.41 -48.27
C VAL A 11 -3.37 -11.66 -48.64
N GLU A 12 -3.13 -12.74 -47.92
CA GLU A 12 -3.89 -13.98 -48.03
C GLU A 12 -5.01 -13.94 -46.98
N THR A 13 -6.23 -13.72 -47.46
CA THR A 13 -7.48 -13.77 -46.71
C THR A 13 -7.81 -15.22 -46.41
N THR A 14 -7.72 -15.63 -45.13
CA THR A 14 -8.30 -16.90 -44.68
C THR A 14 -9.66 -16.63 -44.03
N GLU A 15 -10.65 -17.31 -44.59
CA GLU A 15 -12.07 -17.23 -44.29
C GLU A 15 -12.41 -17.72 -42.88
N LEU A 16 -13.30 -16.98 -42.20
CA LEU A 16 -13.98 -17.42 -40.98
C LEU A 16 -15.18 -18.31 -41.36
N PRO A 17 -15.34 -19.52 -40.80
CA PRO A 17 -16.59 -20.23 -40.92
C PRO A 17 -17.63 -19.62 -39.97
N SER A 18 -18.82 -19.44 -40.53
CA SER A 18 -20.01 -18.88 -39.89
C SER A 18 -21.02 -19.97 -39.53
N VAL A 19 -21.92 -19.60 -38.61
CA VAL A 19 -23.26 -20.16 -38.34
C VAL A 19 -23.37 -21.29 -37.31
N SER A 20 -24.03 -20.98 -36.18
CA SER A 20 -25.38 -21.53 -35.91
C SER A 20 -26.05 -20.79 -34.74
N GLN A 21 -27.02 -19.95 -35.08
CA GLN A 21 -28.04 -19.42 -34.18
C GLN A 21 -29.16 -20.46 -34.01
N ASN A 22 -29.79 -20.51 -32.82
CA ASN A 22 -31.23 -20.73 -32.58
C ASN A 22 -31.49 -20.88 -31.06
N PRO A 23 -32.72 -20.69 -30.55
CA PRO A 23 -33.51 -19.47 -30.59
C PRO A 23 -34.02 -19.06 -29.19
N ILE A 24 -34.62 -17.88 -29.14
CA ILE A 24 -35.34 -17.28 -28.00
C ILE A 24 -36.60 -18.09 -27.69
N GLY A 25 -36.82 -18.42 -26.42
CA GLY A 25 -38.07 -18.97 -25.90
C GLY A 25 -38.56 -18.14 -24.70
N ASP A 26 -39.68 -17.46 -24.89
CA ASP A 26 -40.46 -16.76 -23.87
C ASP A 26 -41.06 -17.71 -22.81
N GLY A 27 -41.16 -17.26 -21.56
CA GLY A 27 -42.16 -17.80 -20.64
C GLY A 27 -41.86 -17.79 -19.14
N LYS A 28 -42.38 -16.75 -18.46
CA LYS A 28 -42.95 -16.76 -17.09
C LYS A 28 -42.05 -17.09 -15.88
N ARG A 29 -41.90 -16.08 -14.99
CA ARG A 29 -41.53 -16.24 -13.57
C ARG A 29 -42.62 -16.99 -12.79
N PRO A 30 -42.22 -17.74 -11.75
CA PRO A 30 -42.86 -17.60 -10.44
C PRO A 30 -41.85 -17.23 -9.35
N ILE A 31 -42.37 -16.53 -8.35
CA ILE A 31 -41.72 -16.08 -7.12
C ILE A 31 -41.82 -17.19 -6.08
N GLY A 32 -40.73 -17.41 -5.32
CA GLY A 32 -40.74 -18.06 -4.01
C GLY A 32 -40.28 -19.52 -3.99
N ASP A 33 -39.04 -19.77 -3.54
CA ASP A 33 -38.80 -20.43 -2.25
C ASP A 33 -37.30 -20.60 -1.94
N ASN A 34 -37.00 -20.56 -0.65
CA ASN A 34 -35.67 -20.66 -0.05
C ASN A 34 -34.95 -21.95 -0.45
N ASN A 35 -33.93 -21.86 -1.32
CA ASN A 35 -32.90 -22.87 -1.47
C ASN A 35 -31.52 -22.22 -1.39
N ARG A 36 -30.92 -22.26 -0.19
CA ARG A 36 -29.47 -22.10 -0.04
C ARG A 36 -28.81 -23.17 -0.88
N ARG A 37 -28.18 -22.77 -2.00
CA ARG A 37 -27.26 -23.65 -2.71
C ARG A 37 -26.16 -24.08 -1.74
N PRO A 38 -25.83 -25.38 -1.67
CA PRO A 38 -24.60 -25.83 -1.03
C PRO A 38 -23.42 -25.07 -1.66
N ILE A 39 -22.57 -24.51 -0.80
CA ILE A 39 -21.26 -24.02 -1.19
C ILE A 39 -20.54 -25.24 -1.78
N PRO A 40 -19.98 -25.20 -3.00
CA PRO A 40 -19.14 -26.27 -3.48
C PRO A 40 -18.00 -26.45 -2.49
N GLU A 41 -17.90 -27.64 -1.91
CA GLU A 41 -16.75 -28.04 -1.11
C GLU A 41 -15.49 -27.72 -1.91
N GLU A 42 -14.48 -27.16 -1.22
CA GLU A 42 -13.16 -26.96 -1.79
C GLU A 42 -12.71 -28.27 -2.43
N ASP A 43 -12.66 -28.31 -3.77
CA ASP A 43 -11.91 -29.31 -4.51
C ASP A 43 -10.42 -29.11 -4.16
N SER A 44 -10.04 -29.65 -3.01
CA SER A 44 -8.66 -29.87 -2.64
C SER A 44 -8.09 -30.85 -3.63
N ASP A 45 -7.30 -30.33 -4.57
CA ASP A 45 -6.48 -31.10 -5.50
C ASP A 45 -5.74 -32.21 -4.73
N PRO A 46 -6.00 -33.50 -5.01
CA PRO A 46 -5.49 -34.62 -4.23
C PRO A 46 -3.97 -34.82 -4.31
N ASN A 47 -3.26 -34.00 -5.10
CA ASN A 47 -1.79 -34.00 -5.17
C ASN A 47 -1.09 -32.96 -4.26
N PHE A 48 -1.84 -32.29 -3.38
CA PHE A 48 -1.23 -31.33 -2.46
C PHE A 48 -0.57 -32.01 -1.26
N SER A 49 0.77 -32.04 -1.24
CA SER A 49 1.50 -32.44 -0.03
C SER A 49 1.28 -31.38 1.07
N VAL A 50 0.44 -31.74 2.04
CA VAL A 50 0.07 -30.96 3.24
C VAL A 50 1.29 -30.41 3.99
N HIS A 51 2.47 -31.02 3.81
CA HIS A 51 3.73 -30.60 4.43
C HIS A 51 4.25 -29.23 3.98
N PHE A 52 3.83 -28.75 2.81
CA PHE A 52 4.19 -27.42 2.30
C PHE A 52 3.06 -26.41 2.42
N ALA A 53 1.91 -26.82 2.98
CA ALA A 53 0.88 -25.89 3.38
C ALA A 53 1.52 -24.89 4.35
N PRO A 54 1.41 -23.58 4.09
CA PRO A 54 1.87 -22.58 5.03
C PRO A 54 1.20 -22.85 6.37
N LYS A 55 1.99 -23.07 7.43
CA LYS A 55 1.45 -23.17 8.79
C LYS A 55 0.59 -21.93 9.02
N ARG A 56 -0.66 -22.12 9.45
CA ARG A 56 -1.63 -21.06 9.73
C ARG A 56 -1.07 -20.09 10.78
N SER A 57 -0.24 -19.15 10.34
CA SER A 57 -0.09 -17.86 11.00
C SER A 57 -1.29 -17.03 10.59
N ASN A 58 -1.79 -16.16 11.46
CA ASN A 58 -2.97 -15.31 11.23
C ASN A 58 -2.77 -14.27 10.10
N HIS A 59 -1.85 -14.50 9.18
CA HIS A 59 -1.59 -13.70 7.99
C HIS A 59 -2.19 -14.45 6.79
N ASN A 60 -3.31 -13.94 6.28
CA ASN A 60 -3.91 -14.40 5.03
C ASN A 60 -2.85 -14.33 3.92
N ILE A 61 -2.37 -15.47 3.45
CA ILE A 61 -1.47 -15.52 2.30
C ILE A 61 -2.28 -15.05 1.11
N THR A 62 -1.92 -13.89 0.60
CA THR A 62 -2.53 -13.33 -0.60
C THR A 62 -2.03 -14.19 -1.74
N ILE A 63 -2.95 -14.85 -2.42
CA ILE A 63 -2.64 -15.59 -3.64
C ILE A 63 -2.61 -14.58 -4.78
N LEU A 64 -1.53 -14.56 -5.58
CA LEU A 64 -1.45 -13.70 -6.75
C LEU A 64 -2.23 -14.32 -7.90
N ASP A 65 -3.26 -13.60 -8.33
CA ASP A 65 -4.08 -13.90 -9.49
C ASP A 65 -4.28 -12.60 -10.29
N LEU A 66 -3.90 -12.64 -11.56
CA LEU A 66 -4.04 -11.49 -12.46
C LEU A 66 -5.11 -11.73 -13.54
N ASP A 67 -5.90 -12.79 -13.41
CA ASP A 67 -7.05 -13.03 -14.29
C ASP A 67 -8.08 -11.91 -14.10
N CYS A 68 -8.41 -11.21 -15.20
CA CYS A 68 -9.41 -10.14 -15.22
C CYS A 68 -9.16 -8.96 -14.25
N THR A 69 -7.91 -8.72 -13.84
CA THR A 69 -7.57 -7.65 -12.88
C THR A 69 -7.40 -6.28 -13.55
N LEU A 70 -8.05 -5.24 -12.99
CA LEU A 70 -7.97 -3.86 -13.48
C LEU A 70 -6.68 -3.12 -13.07
N ASP A 71 -6.04 -3.53 -11.98
CA ASP A 71 -4.78 -2.94 -11.48
C ASP A 71 -3.76 -4.02 -11.11
N PRO A 72 -3.12 -4.66 -12.12
CA PRO A 72 -2.17 -5.75 -11.89
C PRO A 72 -0.96 -5.30 -11.07
N LYS A 73 -0.58 -4.02 -11.16
CA LYS A 73 0.58 -3.45 -10.44
C LYS A 73 0.38 -3.54 -8.93
N LYS A 74 -0.79 -3.09 -8.43
CA LYS A 74 -1.10 -3.15 -7.01
C LYS A 74 -1.14 -4.58 -6.47
N PHE A 75 -1.75 -5.51 -7.21
CA PHE A 75 -1.85 -6.91 -6.80
C PHE A 75 -0.47 -7.57 -6.67
N ILE A 76 0.44 -7.31 -7.61
CA ILE A 76 1.81 -7.83 -7.53
C ILE A 76 2.57 -7.21 -6.35
N ASP A 77 2.40 -5.92 -6.07
CA ASP A 77 3.07 -5.25 -4.93
C ASP A 77 2.57 -5.78 -3.57
N ASP A 78 1.26 -5.98 -3.44
CA ASP A 78 0.64 -6.52 -2.23
C ASP A 78 1.09 -7.98 -2.02
N TRP A 79 1.04 -8.80 -3.07
CA TRP A 79 1.56 -10.17 -3.04
C TRP A 79 3.05 -10.23 -2.67
N LYS A 80 3.89 -9.42 -3.32
CA LYS A 80 5.33 -9.32 -3.04
C LYS A 80 5.59 -9.05 -1.56
N SER A 81 4.87 -8.09 -0.98
CA SER A 81 5.04 -7.73 0.42
C SER A 81 4.70 -8.89 1.35
N ASN A 82 3.61 -9.60 1.06
CA ASN A 82 3.14 -10.71 1.88
C ASN A 82 4.00 -11.97 1.73
N ILE A 83 4.42 -12.34 0.51
CA ILE A 83 5.30 -13.49 0.29
C ILE A 83 6.69 -13.25 0.89
N MET A 84 7.23 -12.02 0.83
CA MET A 84 8.50 -11.68 1.48
C MET A 84 8.43 -11.90 2.98
N ILE A 85 7.38 -11.39 3.65
CA ILE A 85 7.21 -11.56 5.10
C ILE A 85 7.12 -13.04 5.44
N ALA A 86 6.32 -13.81 4.70
CA ALA A 86 6.14 -15.23 4.97
C ALA A 86 7.46 -16.02 4.82
N LEU A 87 8.28 -15.71 3.82
CA LEU A 87 9.58 -16.34 3.61
C LEU A 87 10.63 -15.91 4.65
N ILE A 88 10.60 -14.66 5.11
CA ILE A 88 11.46 -14.19 6.21
C ILE A 88 11.16 -14.94 7.51
N ILE A 89 9.89 -15.21 7.79
CA ILE A 89 9.45 -15.99 8.96
C ILE A 89 9.85 -17.47 8.78
N ASN A 90 9.67 -18.02 7.58
CA ASN A 90 9.88 -19.43 7.27
C ASN A 90 11.14 -19.65 6.42
N LYS A 91 12.30 -19.25 6.94
CA LYS A 91 13.59 -19.27 6.21
C LYS A 91 13.99 -20.64 5.66
N GLU A 92 13.50 -21.72 6.29
CA GLU A 92 13.72 -23.10 5.84
C GLU A 92 13.23 -23.37 4.42
N ILE A 93 12.21 -22.64 3.95
CA ILE A 93 11.67 -22.76 2.60
C ILE A 93 12.73 -22.43 1.55
N ILE A 94 13.61 -21.46 1.83
CA ILE A 94 14.60 -20.96 0.87
C ILE A 94 15.87 -21.82 0.81
N ARG A 95 16.06 -22.72 1.78
CA ARG A 95 17.22 -23.63 1.82
C ARG A 95 17.22 -24.65 0.68
N SER A 96 16.09 -24.86 0.02
CA SER A 96 15.95 -25.74 -1.13
C SER A 96 15.32 -24.99 -2.29
N GLU A 97 15.91 -25.12 -3.48
CA GLU A 97 15.35 -24.60 -4.72
C GLU A 97 13.91 -25.10 -4.93
N THR A 98 13.71 -26.41 -4.80
CA THR A 98 12.41 -27.07 -4.97
C THR A 98 11.37 -26.50 -4.02
N ASN A 99 11.71 -26.34 -2.74
CA ASN A 99 10.78 -25.80 -1.74
C ASN A 99 10.45 -24.34 -2.02
N SER A 100 11.44 -23.55 -2.43
CA SER A 100 11.27 -22.14 -2.78
C SER A 100 10.28 -21.98 -3.93
N TRP A 101 10.48 -22.74 -5.01
CA TRP A 101 9.61 -22.70 -6.18
C TRP A 101 8.22 -23.26 -5.91
N ASN A 102 8.11 -24.36 -5.16
CA ASN A 102 6.80 -24.90 -4.76
C ASN A 102 6.02 -23.88 -3.94
N TYR A 103 6.68 -23.15 -3.04
CA TYR A 103 6.03 -22.11 -2.26
C TYR A 103 5.57 -20.94 -3.14
N VAL A 104 6.41 -20.48 -4.07
CA VAL A 104 6.04 -19.44 -5.03
C VAL A 104 4.83 -19.87 -5.86
N LEU A 105 4.84 -21.09 -6.42
CA LEU A 105 3.72 -21.61 -7.21
C LEU A 105 2.45 -21.74 -6.38
N ALA A 106 2.54 -22.25 -5.15
CA ALA A 106 1.40 -22.35 -4.23
C ALA A 106 0.80 -20.97 -3.87
N SER A 107 1.61 -19.91 -3.94
CA SER A 107 1.18 -18.53 -3.70
C SER A 107 0.62 -17.82 -4.95
N THR A 108 0.44 -18.53 -6.07
CA THR A 108 -0.03 -17.99 -7.35
C THR A 108 -1.16 -18.83 -7.93
N ARG A 109 -2.02 -18.22 -8.75
CA ARG A 109 -3.11 -18.87 -9.50
C ARG A 109 -3.23 -18.30 -10.91
N GLY A 110 -4.12 -18.90 -11.70
CA GLY A 110 -4.50 -18.40 -13.03
C GLY A 110 -3.33 -18.26 -13.99
N ASN A 111 -3.37 -17.21 -14.80
CA ASN A 111 -2.35 -16.89 -15.80
C ASN A 111 -0.93 -16.75 -15.24
N VAL A 112 -0.77 -16.23 -14.00
CA VAL A 112 0.54 -16.05 -13.37
C VAL A 112 1.17 -17.39 -13.04
N ARG A 113 0.39 -18.31 -12.45
CA ARG A 113 0.89 -19.65 -12.15
C ARG A 113 1.30 -20.39 -13.42
N ALA A 114 0.43 -20.38 -14.43
CA ALA A 114 0.71 -21.01 -15.72
C ALA A 114 2.01 -20.48 -16.34
N PHE A 115 2.24 -19.15 -16.27
CA PHE A 115 3.49 -18.53 -16.73
C PHE A 115 4.72 -18.98 -15.93
N LEU A 116 4.65 -19.00 -14.59
CA LEU A 116 5.79 -19.42 -13.77
C LEU A 116 6.12 -20.91 -13.93
N GLU A 117 5.12 -21.74 -14.23
CA GLU A 117 5.32 -23.16 -14.52
C GLU A 117 6.10 -23.40 -15.83
N THR A 118 6.08 -22.46 -16.79
CA THR A 118 6.89 -22.57 -18.02
C THR A 118 8.38 -22.40 -17.78
N PHE A 119 8.81 -21.97 -16.59
CA PHE A 119 10.22 -21.81 -16.30
C PHE A 119 10.88 -23.18 -16.17
N ASP A 120 11.91 -23.40 -16.98
CA ASP A 120 12.71 -24.61 -16.92
C ASP A 120 13.65 -24.63 -15.71
N PHE A 121 14.34 -25.74 -15.52
CA PHE A 121 15.31 -25.91 -14.45
C PHE A 121 16.42 -24.85 -14.48
N THR A 122 16.85 -24.43 -15.68
CA THR A 122 17.95 -23.46 -15.85
C THR A 122 17.56 -22.09 -15.29
N VAL A 123 16.39 -21.58 -15.67
CA VAL A 123 15.86 -20.29 -15.19
C VAL A 123 15.57 -20.34 -13.69
N LYS A 124 14.96 -21.45 -13.23
CA LYS A 124 14.65 -21.66 -11.82
C LYS A 124 15.90 -21.64 -10.94
N ASN A 125 16.95 -22.31 -11.39
CA ASN A 125 18.22 -22.38 -10.69
C ASN A 125 18.98 -21.04 -10.76
N GLU A 126 18.97 -20.33 -11.88
CA GLU A 126 19.60 -19.00 -11.98
C GLU A 126 18.98 -17.98 -11.01
N ILE A 127 17.64 -17.95 -10.95
CA ILE A 127 16.91 -17.07 -10.02
C ILE A 127 17.19 -17.46 -8.56
N TRP A 128 17.19 -18.76 -8.25
CA TRP A 128 17.41 -19.26 -6.89
C TRP A 128 18.86 -19.10 -6.44
N ARG A 129 19.84 -19.56 -7.22
CA ARG A 129 21.27 -19.59 -6.88
C ARG A 129 21.83 -18.21 -6.60
N ASP A 130 21.53 -17.24 -7.45
CA ASP A 130 21.92 -15.83 -7.28
C ASP A 130 21.26 -15.16 -6.06
N SER A 131 20.33 -15.87 -5.41
CA SER A 131 19.52 -15.36 -4.31
C SER A 131 19.60 -16.23 -3.05
N THR A 132 20.46 -17.24 -3.02
CA THR A 132 20.63 -18.20 -1.91
C THR A 132 20.99 -17.56 -0.57
N ALA A 133 21.48 -16.32 -0.57
CA ALA A 133 21.78 -15.55 0.63
C ALA A 133 20.76 -14.43 0.94
N ASN A 134 19.76 -14.18 0.08
CA ASN A 134 18.95 -12.96 0.16
C ASN A 134 17.51 -13.15 -0.37
N ILE A 135 16.57 -13.37 0.57
CA ILE A 135 15.12 -13.49 0.32
C ILE A 135 14.58 -12.31 -0.51
N PRO A 136 14.88 -11.03 -0.17
CA PRO A 136 14.55 -9.90 -1.04
C PRO A 136 15.01 -10.02 -2.49
N SER A 137 16.22 -10.54 -2.74
CA SER A 137 16.75 -10.71 -4.10
C SER A 137 15.96 -11.77 -4.89
N PHE A 138 15.67 -12.91 -4.25
CA PHE A 138 14.90 -14.00 -4.84
C PHE A 138 13.53 -13.53 -5.31
N ILE A 139 12.77 -12.90 -4.41
CA ILE A 139 11.44 -12.40 -4.72
C ILE A 139 11.49 -11.27 -5.74
N LYS A 140 12.48 -10.38 -5.66
CA LYS A 140 12.64 -9.30 -6.65
C LYS A 140 12.79 -9.86 -8.07
N LYS A 141 13.64 -10.87 -8.27
CA LYS A 141 13.84 -11.47 -9.59
C LYS A 141 12.56 -12.09 -10.16
N ILE A 142 11.77 -12.78 -9.33
CA ILE A 142 10.48 -13.34 -9.74
C ILE A 142 9.49 -12.22 -10.12
N VAL A 143 9.39 -11.19 -9.27
CA VAL A 143 8.53 -10.03 -9.52
C VAL A 143 8.94 -9.32 -10.82
N ASP A 144 10.23 -9.19 -11.10
CA ASP A 144 10.73 -8.63 -12.35
C ASP A 144 10.25 -9.41 -13.58
N GLN A 145 10.21 -10.74 -13.52
CA GLN A 145 9.70 -11.56 -14.63
C GLN A 145 8.19 -11.39 -14.81
N ILE A 146 7.43 -11.36 -13.72
CA ILE A 146 5.98 -11.13 -13.76
C ILE A 146 5.69 -9.73 -14.33
N TYR A 147 6.41 -8.69 -13.88
CA TYR A 147 6.27 -7.33 -14.40
C TYR A 147 6.58 -7.25 -15.90
N LYS A 148 7.65 -7.90 -16.36
CA LYS A 148 7.98 -7.95 -17.79
C LYS A 148 6.88 -8.60 -18.61
N GLN A 149 6.31 -9.71 -18.13
CA GLN A 149 5.29 -10.45 -18.87
C GLN A 149 3.93 -9.73 -18.89
N PHE A 150 3.44 -9.30 -17.74
CA PHE A 150 2.06 -8.83 -17.58
C PHE A 150 1.91 -7.31 -17.65
N ILE A 151 2.99 -6.56 -17.44
CA ILE A 151 2.97 -5.07 -17.42
C ILE A 151 3.88 -4.50 -18.52
N ARG A 152 4.77 -5.30 -19.12
CA ARG A 152 5.73 -4.89 -20.18
C ARG A 152 6.75 -3.84 -19.72
N GLN A 153 7.08 -3.83 -18.43
CA GLN A 153 8.12 -2.98 -17.86
C GLN A 153 8.87 -3.76 -16.78
N THR A 154 10.08 -3.32 -16.39
CA THR A 154 10.76 -3.93 -15.24
C THR A 154 10.19 -3.37 -13.93
N TYR A 155 10.35 -4.12 -12.83
CA TYR A 155 9.93 -3.65 -11.52
C TYR A 155 10.69 -2.38 -11.11
N GLU A 156 11.97 -2.28 -11.46
CA GLU A 156 12.78 -1.09 -11.18
C GLU A 156 12.35 0.13 -11.99
N ALA A 157 12.01 -0.03 -13.28
CA ALA A 157 11.47 1.06 -14.10
C ALA A 157 10.12 1.56 -13.56
N PHE A 158 9.31 0.65 -13.03
CA PHE A 158 8.08 1.04 -12.34
C PHE A 158 8.34 1.78 -11.03
N LYS A 159 9.29 1.29 -10.25
CA LYS A 159 9.66 1.91 -8.99
C LYS A 159 10.20 3.32 -9.23
N SER A 160 11.03 3.54 -10.24
CA SER A 160 11.51 4.88 -10.59
C SER A 160 10.39 5.82 -11.06
N GLU A 161 9.39 5.30 -11.78
CA GLU A 161 8.16 6.04 -12.14
C GLU A 161 7.34 6.44 -10.90
N ARG A 162 7.21 5.57 -9.89
CA ARG A 162 6.56 5.89 -8.60
C ARG A 162 7.41 6.75 -7.66
N THR A 163 8.73 6.85 -7.88
CA THR A 163 9.69 7.48 -6.95
C THR A 163 10.37 8.74 -7.51
N THR A 164 9.77 9.42 -8.49
CA THR A 164 10.28 10.71 -8.97
C THR A 164 9.54 11.90 -8.35
N ILE A 165 9.28 11.84 -7.04
CA ILE A 165 9.07 13.07 -6.27
C ILE A 165 10.48 13.57 -5.94
N THR A 166 10.94 14.60 -6.64
CA THR A 166 12.24 15.22 -6.32
C THR A 166 12.18 15.91 -4.96
N ILE A 167 13.34 16.18 -4.35
CA ILE A 167 13.41 17.00 -3.14
C ILE A 167 12.73 18.35 -3.38
N THR A 168 12.92 18.94 -4.57
CA THR A 168 12.27 20.18 -4.98
C THR A 168 10.75 20.06 -5.01
N ASP A 169 10.21 18.98 -5.58
CA ASP A 169 8.76 18.74 -5.61
C ASP A 169 8.19 18.54 -4.22
N ALA A 170 8.92 17.82 -3.36
CA ALA A 170 8.53 17.62 -1.97
C ALA A 170 8.49 18.94 -1.19
N LEU A 171 9.54 19.77 -1.30
CA LEU A 171 9.58 21.09 -0.66
C LEU A 171 8.46 22.00 -1.19
N ASN A 172 8.24 22.03 -2.51
CA ASN A 172 7.16 22.79 -3.13
C ASN A 172 5.78 22.33 -2.67
N HIS A 173 5.57 21.02 -2.51
CA HIS A 173 4.30 20.48 -2.03
C HIS A 173 4.08 20.82 -0.55
N LEU A 174 5.09 20.64 0.29
CA LEU A 174 5.05 21.01 1.72
C LEU A 174 4.84 22.52 1.91
N GLU A 175 5.29 23.36 0.97
CA GLU A 175 5.01 24.79 0.99
C GLU A 175 3.54 25.11 0.71
N LYS A 176 2.89 24.36 -0.20
CA LYS A 176 1.51 24.62 -0.63
C LYS A 176 0.45 23.96 0.24
N ILE A 177 0.75 22.83 0.88
CA ILE A 177 -0.21 22.13 1.73
C ILE A 177 -0.63 23.02 2.91
N ALA A 178 -1.91 23.05 3.22
CA ALA A 178 -2.47 23.81 4.33
C ALA A 178 -3.67 23.06 4.91
N ILE A 179 -3.99 23.32 6.18
CA ILE A 179 -5.16 22.75 6.85
C ILE A 179 -5.99 23.87 7.48
N CYS A 180 -7.21 24.04 6.99
CA CYS A 180 -8.17 25.00 7.56
C CYS A 180 -9.17 24.33 8.50
N ASN A 181 -9.42 23.04 8.31
CA ASN A 181 -10.41 22.27 9.07
C ASN A 181 -9.75 21.08 9.76
N MET A 182 -9.73 21.12 11.09
CA MET A 182 -9.08 20.12 11.93
C MET A 182 -9.71 18.72 11.82
N CYS A 183 -10.90 18.58 11.24
CA CYS A 183 -11.45 17.26 10.87
C CYS A 183 -10.59 16.47 9.89
N TYR A 184 -9.79 17.18 9.08
CA TYR A 184 -8.89 16.56 8.12
C TYR A 184 -7.47 16.41 8.67
N PHE A 185 -7.24 16.61 9.97
CA PHE A 185 -5.92 16.54 10.58
C PHE A 185 -5.19 15.23 10.28
N LYS A 186 -5.89 14.08 10.34
CA LYS A 186 -5.30 12.78 9.98
C LYS A 186 -4.83 12.73 8.52
N ASN A 187 -5.59 13.30 7.60
CA ASN A 187 -5.26 13.32 6.18
C ASN A 187 -4.09 14.28 5.93
N TYR A 188 -4.12 15.45 6.56
CA TYR A 188 -3.03 16.41 6.54
C TYR A 188 -1.73 15.80 7.06
N CYS A 189 -1.73 15.12 8.21
CA CYS A 189 -0.55 14.42 8.72
C CYS A 189 -0.03 13.38 7.73
N ARG A 190 -0.92 12.56 7.15
CA ARG A 190 -0.51 11.54 6.18
C ARG A 190 0.18 12.17 4.97
N GLU A 191 -0.42 13.21 4.41
CA GLU A 191 0.13 13.87 3.23
C GLU A 191 1.43 14.62 3.56
N PHE A 192 1.47 15.36 4.65
CA PHE A 192 2.69 16.05 5.08
C PHE A 192 3.84 15.08 5.37
N SER A 193 3.59 13.98 6.09
CA SER A 193 4.59 12.96 6.38
C SER A 193 5.13 12.28 5.11
N LYS A 194 4.28 12.06 4.10
CA LYS A 194 4.68 11.46 2.81
C LYS A 194 5.81 12.25 2.15
N TYR A 195 5.74 13.58 2.16
CA TYR A 195 6.74 14.45 1.54
C TYR A 195 7.88 14.81 2.51
N PHE A 196 7.61 14.94 3.80
CA PHE A 196 8.62 15.27 4.83
C PHE A 196 9.81 14.29 4.82
N TYR A 197 9.54 12.98 4.76
CA TYR A 197 10.61 11.97 4.81
C TYR A 197 11.36 11.77 3.49
N ILE A 198 10.95 12.48 2.42
CA ILE A 198 11.72 12.58 1.17
C ILE A 198 12.84 13.64 1.33
N CYS A 199 12.61 14.66 2.16
CA CYS A 199 13.57 15.74 2.38
C CYS A 199 14.75 15.28 3.25
N PRO A 200 15.99 15.71 2.94
CA PRO A 200 17.15 15.49 3.80
C PRO A 200 16.97 16.01 5.22
N LYS A 201 17.62 15.37 6.21
CA LYS A 201 17.50 15.71 7.64
C LYS A 201 17.80 17.17 7.98
N ILE A 202 18.63 17.85 7.18
CA ILE A 202 18.94 19.27 7.35
C ILE A 202 17.68 20.16 7.31
N TYR A 203 16.63 19.75 6.60
CA TYR A 203 15.38 20.50 6.51
C TYR A 203 14.37 20.14 7.61
N TRP A 204 14.59 19.09 8.40
CA TRP A 204 13.54 18.55 9.27
C TRP A 204 13.12 19.49 10.38
N LYS A 205 14.04 20.31 10.90
CA LYS A 205 13.73 21.34 11.88
C LYS A 205 12.75 22.36 11.30
N ASP A 206 13.13 22.99 10.19
CA ASP A 206 12.32 24.02 9.53
C ASP A 206 10.97 23.46 9.04
N LEU A 207 10.96 22.23 8.53
CA LEU A 207 9.73 21.57 8.09
C LEU A 207 8.81 21.18 9.25
N THR A 208 9.37 20.83 10.41
CA THR A 208 8.57 20.55 11.62
C THR A 208 7.95 21.84 12.14
N GLU A 209 8.71 22.93 12.21
CA GLU A 209 8.16 24.23 12.58
C GLU A 209 7.09 24.70 11.57
N LYS A 210 7.35 24.52 10.27
CA LYS A 210 6.39 24.82 9.20
C LYS A 210 5.10 24.00 9.32
N PHE A 211 5.19 22.71 9.69
CA PHE A 211 4.03 21.88 9.96
C PHE A 211 3.13 22.52 11.03
N ILE A 212 3.72 22.99 12.13
CA ILE A 212 2.98 23.59 13.25
C ILE A 212 2.40 24.95 12.84
N ARG A 213 3.20 25.81 12.18
CA ARG A 213 2.75 27.14 11.71
C ARG A 213 1.59 27.08 10.71
N LYS A 214 1.45 25.97 9.97
CA LYS A 214 0.36 25.71 9.01
C LYS A 214 -0.94 25.23 9.66
N LEU A 215 -0.95 24.96 10.96
CA LEU A 215 -2.18 24.74 11.70
C LEU A 215 -2.99 26.04 11.78
N PRO A 216 -4.32 25.97 11.97
CA PRO A 216 -5.13 27.16 12.21
C PRO A 216 -4.60 27.95 13.42
N GLU A 217 -4.75 29.28 13.40
CA GLU A 217 -4.13 30.22 14.36
C GLU A 217 -4.31 29.85 15.85
N ARG A 218 -5.47 29.32 16.23
CA ARG A 218 -5.68 28.89 17.63
C ARG A 218 -4.91 27.64 18.03
N PHE A 219 -4.49 26.83 17.07
CA PHE A 219 -3.71 25.60 17.31
C PHE A 219 -2.22 25.84 17.10
N ASN A 220 -1.83 26.70 16.16
CA ASN A 220 -0.41 26.90 15.86
C ASN A 220 0.36 27.47 17.07
N HIS A 221 -0.21 28.44 17.77
CA HIS A 221 0.43 29.10 18.91
C HIS A 221 0.61 28.13 20.08
N ASP A 222 -0.48 27.51 20.52
CA ASP A 222 -0.49 26.54 21.61
C ASP A 222 0.49 25.37 21.34
N VAL A 223 0.48 24.82 20.12
CA VAL A 223 1.37 23.70 19.77
C VAL A 223 2.83 24.14 19.69
N LEU A 224 3.13 25.33 19.15
CA LEU A 224 4.50 25.87 19.14
C LEU A 224 5.03 26.00 20.57
N GLU A 225 4.23 26.55 21.47
CA GLU A 225 4.63 26.71 22.87
C GLU A 225 4.89 25.35 23.54
N MET A 226 3.97 24.39 23.38
CA MET A 226 4.13 23.02 23.89
C MET A 226 5.40 22.35 23.33
N PHE A 227 5.69 22.57 22.05
CA PHE A 227 6.85 22.01 21.38
C PHE A 227 8.16 22.62 21.91
N ASP A 228 8.22 23.94 22.05
CA ASP A 228 9.37 24.65 22.64
C ASP A 228 9.63 24.24 24.09
N GLN A 229 8.56 24.04 24.87
CA GLN A 229 8.67 23.54 26.24
C GLN A 229 9.23 22.11 26.26
N ALA A 230 8.81 21.25 25.33
CA ALA A 230 9.33 19.88 25.21
C ALA A 230 10.83 19.88 24.85
N ILE A 231 11.27 20.74 23.93
CA ILE A 231 12.70 20.94 23.59
C ILE A 231 13.47 21.43 24.81
N LYS A 232 12.99 22.47 25.51
CA LYS A 232 13.65 23.01 26.70
C LYS A 232 13.78 21.98 27.81
N LYS A 233 12.75 21.16 28.03
CA LYS A 233 12.75 20.08 29.02
C LYS A 233 13.78 19.00 28.66
N HIS A 234 13.86 18.64 27.37
CA HIS A 234 14.86 17.69 26.88
C HIS A 234 16.28 18.21 27.06
N ASN A 235 16.56 19.47 26.68
CA ASN A 235 17.90 20.07 26.80
C ASN A 235 18.38 20.22 28.25
N LYS A 236 17.46 20.19 29.23
CA LYS A 236 17.78 20.16 30.67
C LYS A 236 18.01 18.75 31.21
N SER A 237 17.70 17.70 30.44
CA SER A 237 17.97 16.33 30.82
C SER A 237 19.45 16.04 30.63
N THR A 238 20.12 15.61 31.70
CA THR A 238 21.53 15.21 31.70
C THR A 238 21.73 13.74 31.32
N ASP A 239 20.70 13.03 30.87
CA ASP A 239 20.80 11.61 30.52
C ASP A 239 21.40 11.43 29.11
N PRO A 240 22.66 10.96 28.99
CA PRO A 240 23.31 10.76 27.70
C PRO A 240 22.71 9.61 26.88
N ARG A 241 21.79 8.81 27.44
CA ARG A 241 21.09 7.73 26.74
C ARG A 241 19.91 8.23 25.92
N ILE A 242 19.44 9.45 26.16
CA ILE A 242 18.32 10.06 25.46
C ILE A 242 18.88 10.98 24.37
N ASN A 243 19.45 10.40 23.31
CA ASN A 243 19.80 11.15 22.10
C ASN A 243 18.59 11.20 21.15
N VAL A 244 17.48 11.76 21.63
CA VAL A 244 16.29 11.95 20.80
C VAL A 244 16.36 13.34 20.18
N MET A 245 16.37 13.43 18.85
CA MET A 245 16.31 14.72 18.14
C MET A 245 14.88 15.29 18.24
N VAL A 246 14.54 15.84 19.41
CA VAL A 246 13.20 16.35 19.74
C VAL A 246 12.80 17.51 18.83
N ASP A 247 13.75 18.39 18.50
CA ASP A 247 13.56 19.60 17.69
C ASP A 247 13.33 19.33 16.19
N THR A 248 13.58 18.11 15.72
CA THR A 248 13.32 17.65 14.35
C THR A 248 12.16 16.66 14.26
N SER A 249 11.48 16.39 15.39
CA SER A 249 10.49 15.33 15.49
C SER A 249 9.11 15.77 15.01
N LEU A 250 8.81 15.49 13.73
CA LEU A 250 7.44 15.60 13.20
C LEU A 250 6.43 14.77 14.02
N GLY A 251 6.85 13.60 14.51
CA GLY A 251 6.01 12.73 15.32
C GLY A 251 5.57 13.36 16.64
N LEU A 252 6.46 14.14 17.27
CA LEU A 252 6.14 14.89 18.48
C LEU A 252 5.15 16.02 18.16
N ALA A 253 5.41 16.82 17.12
CA ALA A 253 4.50 17.89 16.69
C ALA A 253 3.08 17.37 16.38
N ILE A 254 2.98 16.23 15.67
CA ILE A 254 1.71 15.55 15.39
C ILE A 254 1.00 15.12 16.68
N THR A 255 1.75 14.61 17.66
CA THR A 255 1.19 14.12 18.92
C THR A 255 0.64 15.27 19.76
N LEU A 256 1.43 16.33 19.97
CA LEU A 256 0.99 17.51 20.71
C LEU A 256 -0.27 18.14 20.08
N THR A 257 -0.29 18.26 18.74
CA THR A 257 -1.46 18.79 18.03
C THR A 257 -2.70 17.92 18.22
N ARG A 258 -2.53 16.59 18.20
CA ARG A 258 -3.64 15.63 18.38
C ARG A 258 -4.19 15.71 19.80
N ASP A 259 -3.33 15.80 20.80
CA ASP A 259 -3.72 15.84 22.20
C ASP A 259 -4.46 17.15 22.50
N LEU A 260 -3.93 18.28 22.03
CA LEU A 260 -4.61 19.57 22.10
C LEU A 260 -5.99 19.53 21.42
N LEU A 261 -6.10 18.93 20.23
CA LEU A 261 -7.37 18.76 19.54
C LEU A 261 -8.36 17.93 20.36
N ALA A 262 -7.90 16.86 21.00
CA ALA A 262 -8.73 16.03 21.85
C ALA A 262 -9.24 16.79 23.08
N ASP A 263 -8.37 17.57 23.73
CA ASP A 263 -8.71 18.32 24.94
C ASP A 263 -9.67 19.49 24.65
N LYS A 264 -9.40 20.29 23.61
CA LYS A 264 -10.35 21.31 23.13
C LYS A 264 -11.70 20.70 22.76
N CYS A 265 -11.72 19.46 22.28
CA CYS A 265 -12.96 18.77 22.00
C CYS A 265 -13.73 18.36 23.24
N LYS A 266 -13.06 17.80 24.24
CA LYS A 266 -13.70 17.49 25.54
C LYS A 266 -14.30 18.76 26.16
N GLU A 267 -13.54 19.86 26.21
CA GLU A 267 -14.02 21.15 26.73
C GLU A 267 -15.29 21.62 26.00
N SER A 268 -15.31 21.55 24.67
CA SER A 268 -16.48 21.97 23.88
C SER A 268 -17.73 21.10 24.12
N HIS A 269 -17.55 19.82 24.47
CA HIS A 269 -18.63 18.90 24.82
C HIS A 269 -19.20 19.19 26.21
N LEU A 270 -18.35 19.53 27.18
CA LEU A 270 -18.76 19.91 28.54
C LEU A 270 -19.50 21.27 28.57
N VAL A 271 -19.17 22.20 27.67
CA VAL A 271 -19.86 23.50 27.57
C VAL A 271 -21.22 23.38 26.87
N LYS A 272 -21.36 22.48 25.89
CA LYS A 272 -22.65 22.25 25.19
C LYS A 272 -23.72 21.57 26.05
N SER A 273 -23.35 20.85 27.10
CA SER A 273 -24.31 20.28 28.05
C SER A 273 -24.90 21.34 29.01
N SER A 274 -24.34 22.55 29.05
CA SER A 274 -24.78 23.62 29.98
C SER A 274 -25.42 24.85 29.32
N ARG A 275 -25.25 25.12 28.01
CA ARG A 275 -25.91 26.25 27.32
C ARG A 275 -26.27 25.95 25.85
N SER A 276 -27.52 26.23 25.46
CA SER A 276 -28.14 25.96 24.16
C SER A 276 -27.82 26.96 23.03
N THR A 277 -26.72 27.72 23.09
CA THR A 277 -26.46 28.80 22.12
C THR A 277 -25.15 28.55 21.37
N ILE A 278 -25.22 27.83 20.24
CA ILE A 278 -24.06 27.54 19.40
C ILE A 278 -23.81 28.72 18.45
N ALA A 279 -22.99 29.67 18.90
CA ALA A 279 -22.30 30.59 18.00
C ALA A 279 -21.13 29.86 17.32
N LYS A 280 -21.21 29.80 15.98
CA LYS A 280 -20.13 29.70 14.98
C LYS A 280 -18.72 29.34 15.52
N ASN A 281 -18.49 28.07 15.84
CA ASN A 281 -17.13 27.55 15.97
C ASN A 281 -16.88 26.61 14.78
N PRO A 282 -15.90 26.89 13.90
CA PRO A 282 -15.64 26.05 12.73
C PRO A 282 -15.22 24.66 13.20
N ARG A 283 -16.16 23.70 13.13
CA ARG A 283 -16.06 22.25 13.43
C ARG A 283 -14.68 21.79 13.95
N ILE A 284 -14.34 22.16 15.18
CA ILE A 284 -13.14 21.68 15.89
C ILE A 284 -13.28 20.18 16.18
N CYS A 285 -14.51 19.74 16.44
CA CYS A 285 -14.84 18.36 16.80
C CYS A 285 -15.69 17.71 15.73
N CYS A 286 -15.17 16.59 15.26
CA CYS A 286 -15.74 15.80 14.18
C CYS A 286 -16.18 14.48 14.82
N ASP A 287 -17.22 13.85 14.29
CA ASP A 287 -17.85 12.69 14.95
C ASP A 287 -16.86 11.56 15.28
N LYS A 288 -15.76 11.46 14.52
CA LYS A 288 -14.65 10.51 14.74
C LYS A 288 -13.85 10.70 16.04
N TYR A 289 -13.94 11.86 16.70
CA TYR A 289 -13.24 12.13 17.97
C TYR A 289 -14.16 11.99 19.20
N LYS A 290 -15.46 11.74 18.99
CA LYS A 290 -16.43 11.54 20.08
C LYS A 290 -16.28 10.17 20.77
N SER A 291 -15.69 9.17 20.09
CA SER A 291 -15.63 7.78 20.57
C SER A 291 -14.49 7.48 21.57
N ARG A 292 -13.82 8.51 22.11
CA ARG A 292 -12.78 8.36 23.16
C ARG A 292 -13.14 9.03 24.49
N ILE A 293 -14.40 9.43 24.65
CA ILE A 293 -14.90 9.92 25.93
C ILE A 293 -15.40 8.69 26.69
N PRO A 294 -14.71 8.23 27.76
CA PRO A 294 -15.33 7.28 28.67
C PRO A 294 -16.57 7.94 29.25
N SER A 295 -17.70 7.22 29.15
CA SER A 295 -18.98 7.56 29.77
C SER A 295 -18.84 7.78 31.27
#